data_AF-A0A974SVM3-F1
#
_entry.id   AF-A0A974SVM3-F1
#
_cell.length_a   1.000
_cell.length_b   1.000
_cell.length_c   1.000
_cell.angle_alpha   90.00
_cell.angle_beta   90.00
_cell.angle_gamma   90.00
#
_symmetry.space_group_name_H-M   'P 1'
#
loop_
_entity.id
_entity.type
_entity.pdbx_description
1 polymer ?
#
loop_
_entity_poly.entity_id
_entity_poly.type
_entity_poly.pdbx_seq_one_letter_code
_entity_poly.pdbx_strand_id
1 'polypeptide(L)'
;MRLFRLILALTVLPMCVPAQAGERELLEAIKQANWPVVKQETEQLASAGNAWGLYMKAAFIGGILCQDASSPCKPIPGFELDRKAAGQYLLAAAEKGERQAFDYLAFGYERGLWGLPVDREAAIAWSLKGLHLMDERSASRYYALTGLKRGSLLPGAHFGSRQ
;
A
#
# COMPACT_ATOMS: atom_id res chain seq x y z
N MET A 1 43.13 -24.03 -38.44
CA MET A 1 43.64 -22.97 -37.54
C MET A 1 42.94 -21.68 -37.96
N ARG A 2 42.13 -20.93 -37.20
CA ARG A 2 41.95 -20.63 -35.77
C ARG A 2 40.43 -20.35 -35.59
N LEU A 3 39.70 -20.94 -34.63
CA LEU A 3 39.54 -20.53 -33.23
C LEU A 3 39.32 -19.01 -33.01
N PHE A 4 38.05 -18.62 -32.92
CA PHE A 4 37.51 -17.43 -32.20
C PHE A 4 36.09 -17.84 -31.74
N ARG A 5 35.88 -18.55 -30.63
CA ARG A 5 35.85 -18.14 -29.22
C ARG A 5 35.03 -16.88 -28.89
N LEU A 6 33.94 -17.15 -28.13
CA LEU A 6 33.32 -16.39 -27.03
C LEU A 6 32.57 -15.10 -27.43
N ILE A 7 31.24 -15.12 -27.50
CA ILE A 7 30.30 -14.99 -26.36
C ILE A 7 30.73 -13.90 -25.40
N LEU A 8 30.09 -12.73 -25.54
CA LEU A 8 29.66 -11.88 -24.43
C LEU A 8 28.58 -10.94 -24.97
N ALA A 9 27.43 -11.53 -25.31
CA ALA A 9 26.18 -10.80 -25.24
C ALA A 9 25.86 -10.63 -23.75
N LEU A 10 26.60 -9.72 -23.10
CA LEU A 10 26.24 -9.21 -21.79
C LEU A 10 25.02 -8.31 -22.03
N THR A 11 23.87 -8.97 -22.17
CA THR A 11 22.57 -8.32 -22.11
C THR A 11 22.52 -7.67 -20.75
N VAL A 12 22.62 -6.34 -20.73
CA VAL A 12 22.17 -5.53 -19.62
C VAL A 12 20.66 -5.74 -19.57
N LEU A 13 20.23 -6.82 -18.93
CA LEU A 13 18.86 -6.94 -18.49
C LEU A 13 18.70 -5.88 -17.39
N PRO A 14 17.81 -4.90 -17.56
CA PRO A 14 17.48 -4.01 -16.46
C PRO A 14 16.94 -4.90 -15.34
N MET A 15 17.57 -4.86 -14.17
CA MET A 15 17.16 -5.62 -12.96
C MET A 15 15.81 -5.13 -12.38
N CYS A 16 14.89 -4.64 -13.22
CA CYS A 16 13.57 -4.15 -12.86
C CYS A 16 12.47 -5.23 -13.02
N VAL A 17 12.82 -6.46 -13.39
CA VAL A 17 11.86 -7.55 -13.65
C VAL A 17 11.38 -8.33 -12.40
N PRO A 18 12.13 -8.51 -11.28
CA PRO A 18 11.72 -9.46 -10.24
C PRO A 18 10.53 -8.98 -9.40
N ALA A 19 10.40 -7.68 -9.15
CA ALA A 19 9.31 -7.15 -8.32
C ALA A 19 7.93 -7.34 -8.98
N GLN A 20 7.82 -7.08 -10.28
CA GLN A 20 6.57 -7.23 -11.02
C GLN A 20 6.16 -8.69 -11.26
N ALA A 21 7.11 -9.63 -11.23
CA ALA A 21 6.81 -11.05 -11.31
C ALA A 21 6.11 -11.55 -10.03
N GLY A 22 6.66 -11.22 -8.85
CA GLY A 22 6.08 -11.61 -7.56
C GLY A 22 4.70 -10.99 -7.32
N GLU A 23 4.47 -9.75 -7.76
CA GLU A 23 3.14 -9.11 -7.64
C GLU A 23 2.06 -9.84 -8.45
N ARG A 24 2.40 -10.25 -9.68
CA ARG A 24 1.48 -10.99 -10.56
C ARG A 24 1.19 -12.38 -9.99
N GLU A 25 2.22 -13.07 -9.52
CA GLU A 25 2.08 -14.39 -8.91
C GLU A 25 1.20 -14.35 -7.66
N LEU A 26 1.41 -13.35 -6.79
CA LEU A 26 0.57 -13.13 -5.62
C LEU A 26 -0.91 -12.91 -6.02
N LEU A 27 -1.18 -12.08 -7.02
CA LEU A 27 -2.54 -11.83 -7.51
C LEU A 27 -3.21 -13.11 -8.06
N GLU A 28 -2.48 -13.91 -8.83
CA GLU A 28 -3.02 -15.18 -9.34
C GLU A 28 -3.26 -16.20 -8.22
N ALA A 29 -2.35 -16.28 -7.25
CA ALA A 29 -2.53 -17.13 -6.08
C ALA A 29 -3.76 -16.73 -5.25
N ILE A 30 -4.02 -15.42 -5.08
CA ILE A 30 -5.22 -14.90 -4.42
C ILE A 30 -6.49 -15.34 -5.17
N LYS A 31 -6.53 -15.22 -6.51
CA LYS A 31 -7.68 -15.64 -7.32
C LYS A 31 -7.99 -17.13 -7.17
N GLN A 32 -6.94 -17.94 -7.01
CA GLN A 32 -7.04 -19.39 -6.85
C GLN A 32 -7.22 -19.82 -5.38
N ALA A 33 -7.25 -18.88 -4.43
CA ALA A 33 -7.23 -19.14 -2.99
C ALA A 33 -6.07 -20.07 -2.57
N ASN A 34 -4.93 -19.98 -3.25
CA ASN A 34 -3.72 -20.73 -2.94
C ASN A 34 -2.96 -20.05 -1.79
N TRP A 35 -3.50 -20.18 -0.57
CA TRP A 35 -3.00 -19.46 0.61
C TRP A 35 -1.53 -19.69 0.98
N PRO A 36 -0.94 -20.90 0.79
CA PRO A 36 0.50 -21.09 0.99
C PRO A 36 1.36 -20.18 0.11
N VAL A 37 1.04 -20.08 -1.19
CA VAL A 37 1.77 -19.19 -2.13
C VAL A 37 1.50 -17.73 -1.80
N VAL A 38 0.24 -17.37 -1.48
CA VAL A 38 -0.11 -16.01 -1.04
C VAL A 38 0.76 -15.59 0.15
N LYS A 39 0.92 -16.47 1.14
CA LYS A 39 1.75 -16.20 2.31
C LYS A 39 3.21 -15.98 1.93
N GLN A 40 3.79 -16.92 1.19
CA GLN A 40 5.18 -16.87 0.76
C GLN A 40 5.49 -15.59 -0.02
N GLU A 41 4.72 -15.29 -1.06
CA GLU A 41 4.96 -14.12 -1.91
C GLU A 41 4.74 -12.80 -1.16
N THR A 42 3.74 -12.74 -0.29
CA THR A 42 3.52 -11.55 0.53
C THR A 42 4.69 -11.29 1.48
N GLU A 43 5.21 -12.33 2.12
CA GLU A 43 6.38 -12.24 3.01
C GLU A 43 7.63 -11.81 2.21
N GLN A 44 7.83 -12.38 1.04
CA GLN A 44 8.94 -12.04 0.15
C GLN A 44 8.87 -10.58 -0.30
N LEU A 45 7.74 -10.13 -0.84
CA LEU A 45 7.56 -8.74 -1.28
C LEU A 45 7.71 -7.75 -0.11
N ALA A 46 7.11 -8.04 1.04
CA ALA A 46 7.22 -7.17 2.22
C ALA A 46 8.67 -7.09 2.74
N SER A 47 9.38 -8.22 2.80
CA SER A 47 10.79 -8.26 3.24
C SER A 47 11.72 -7.53 2.26
N ALA A 48 11.41 -7.55 0.96
CA ALA A 48 12.11 -6.77 -0.05
C ALA A 48 11.78 -5.26 0.00
N GLY A 49 10.86 -4.85 0.89
CA GLY A 49 10.42 -3.46 1.00
C GLY A 49 9.63 -2.98 -0.21
N ASN A 50 8.95 -3.89 -0.93
CA ASN A 50 8.00 -3.55 -1.98
C ASN A 50 6.77 -2.86 -1.34
N ALA A 51 6.37 -1.70 -1.87
CA ALA A 51 5.32 -0.87 -1.28
C ALA A 51 3.96 -1.59 -1.24
N TRP A 52 3.59 -2.22 -2.35
CA TRP A 52 2.34 -2.97 -2.45
C TRP A 52 2.35 -4.24 -1.60
N GLY A 53 3.49 -4.96 -1.53
CA GLY A 53 3.67 -6.13 -0.67
C GLY A 53 3.55 -5.82 0.82
N LEU A 54 4.10 -4.69 1.27
CA LEU A 54 3.91 -4.19 2.64
C LEU A 54 2.43 -3.92 2.92
N TYR A 55 1.72 -3.28 1.99
CA TYR A 55 0.28 -3.07 2.09
C TYR A 55 -0.51 -4.38 2.13
N MET A 56 -0.20 -5.35 1.25
CA MET A 56 -0.87 -6.65 1.25
C MET A 56 -0.64 -7.42 2.55
N LYS A 57 0.58 -7.36 3.10
CA LYS A 57 0.89 -7.93 4.40
C LYS A 57 0.04 -7.30 5.50
N ALA A 58 -0.04 -5.97 5.52
CA ALA A 58 -0.91 -5.25 6.44
C ALA A 58 -2.38 -5.66 6.27
N ALA A 59 -2.84 -5.84 5.04
CA ALA A 59 -4.23 -6.20 4.76
C ALA A 59 -4.60 -7.57 5.33
N PHE A 60 -3.73 -8.56 5.17
CA PHE A 60 -3.96 -9.92 5.66
C PHE A 60 -3.88 -10.04 7.18
N ILE A 61 -2.85 -9.47 7.81
CA ILE A 61 -2.68 -9.57 9.27
C ILE A 61 -3.53 -8.55 10.04
N GLY A 62 -3.91 -7.43 9.41
CA GLY A 62 -4.73 -6.40 10.04
C GLY A 62 -6.23 -6.69 9.96
N GLY A 63 -6.63 -7.64 9.12
CA GLY A 63 -8.04 -7.83 8.78
C GLY A 63 -8.63 -6.57 8.13
N ILE A 64 -7.82 -5.83 7.38
CA ILE A 64 -8.21 -4.54 6.77
C ILE A 64 -9.37 -4.75 5.79
N LEU A 65 -9.34 -5.87 5.07
CA LEU A 65 -10.36 -6.26 4.10
C LEU A 65 -11.74 -6.48 4.74
N CYS A 66 -11.80 -6.71 6.05
CA CYS A 66 -13.06 -6.99 6.73
C CYS A 66 -13.90 -5.74 7.06
N GLN A 67 -13.34 -4.52 7.00
CA GLN A 67 -13.98 -3.19 7.17
C GLN A 67 -15.10 -2.99 8.23
N ASP A 68 -15.34 -3.94 9.13
CA ASP A 68 -16.45 -3.92 10.07
C ASP A 68 -15.95 -4.14 11.50
N ALA A 69 -16.22 -3.16 12.36
CA ALA A 69 -15.91 -3.23 13.78
C ALA A 69 -16.98 -4.01 14.57
N SER A 70 -18.15 -4.26 13.98
CA SER A 70 -19.26 -4.98 14.61
C SER A 70 -19.18 -6.50 14.46
N SER A 71 -18.39 -6.99 13.49
CA SER A 71 -18.14 -8.41 13.27
C SER A 71 -16.65 -8.75 13.44
N PRO A 72 -16.28 -9.76 14.24
CA PRO A 72 -14.88 -10.16 14.35
C PRO A 72 -14.39 -10.71 13.00
N CYS A 73 -13.39 -10.05 12.42
CA CYS A 73 -12.76 -10.49 11.18
C CYS A 73 -12.17 -11.90 11.37
N LYS A 74 -12.47 -12.81 10.45
CA LYS A 74 -11.88 -14.15 10.44
C LYS A 74 -10.46 -14.07 9.85
N PRO A 75 -9.44 -14.67 10.49
CA PRO A 75 -8.11 -14.74 9.92
C PRO A 75 -8.11 -15.48 8.57
N ILE A 76 -7.28 -15.01 7.64
CA ILE A 76 -7.05 -15.68 6.36
C ILE A 76 -6.12 -16.87 6.60
N PRO A 77 -6.34 -18.03 5.95
CA PRO A 77 -5.48 -19.21 6.18
C PRO A 77 -4.00 -18.89 6.04
N GLY A 78 -3.20 -19.29 7.04
CA GLY A 78 -1.76 -19.01 7.09
C GLY A 78 -1.37 -17.64 7.64
N PHE A 79 -2.32 -16.74 7.86
CA PHE A 79 -2.11 -15.41 8.45
C PHE A 79 -2.81 -15.29 9.80
N GLU A 80 -2.05 -14.91 10.82
CA GLU A 80 -2.59 -14.56 12.12
C GLU A 80 -2.88 -13.07 12.18
N LEU A 81 -3.93 -12.70 12.92
CA LEU A 81 -4.27 -11.29 13.08
C LEU A 81 -3.26 -10.62 14.02
N ASP A 82 -2.55 -9.63 13.50
CA ASP A 82 -1.73 -8.70 14.26
C ASP A 82 -2.05 -7.29 13.81
N ARG A 83 -3.04 -6.70 14.47
CA ARG A 83 -3.50 -5.35 14.16
C ARG A 83 -2.40 -4.33 14.39
N LYS A 84 -1.53 -4.50 15.39
CA LYS A 84 -0.46 -3.53 15.68
C LYS A 84 0.61 -3.55 14.60
N ALA A 85 1.05 -4.74 14.19
CA ALA A 85 1.99 -4.86 13.08
C ALA A 85 1.37 -4.35 11.76
N ALA A 86 0.07 -4.55 11.53
CA ALA A 86 -0.60 -4.01 10.35
C ALA A 86 -0.47 -2.49 10.23
N GLY A 87 -0.66 -1.74 11.33
CA GLY A 87 -0.44 -0.29 11.34
C GLY A 87 0.99 0.10 10.95
N GLN A 88 1.99 -0.66 11.42
CA GLN A 88 3.39 -0.42 11.08
C GLN A 88 3.68 -0.70 9.59
N TYR A 89 3.13 -1.77 9.03
CA TYR A 89 3.27 -2.06 7.60
C TYR A 89 2.53 -1.04 6.71
N LEU A 90 1.38 -0.53 7.14
CA LEU A 90 0.69 0.57 6.46
C LEU A 90 1.55 1.84 6.42
N LEU A 91 2.18 2.22 7.54
CA LEU A 91 3.11 3.35 7.58
C LEU A 91 4.26 3.16 6.59
N ALA A 92 4.91 2.00 6.62
CA ALA A 92 6.02 1.69 5.72
C ALA A 92 5.60 1.67 4.24
N ALA A 93 4.41 1.16 3.92
CA ALA A 93 3.87 1.16 2.57
C ALA A 93 3.59 2.58 2.06
N ALA A 94 2.96 3.42 2.90
CA ALA A 94 2.64 4.80 2.58
C ALA A 94 3.89 5.68 2.40
N GLU A 95 4.92 5.47 3.23
CA GLU A 95 6.22 6.15 3.06
C GLU A 95 6.90 5.82 1.73
N LYS A 96 6.58 4.66 1.15
CA LYS A 96 7.03 4.23 -0.18
C LYS A 96 6.06 4.62 -1.30
N GLY A 97 5.00 5.36 -1.00
CA GLY A 97 4.05 5.88 -1.98
C GLY A 97 2.91 4.92 -2.36
N GLU A 98 2.68 3.83 -1.61
CA GLU A 98 1.53 2.96 -1.87
C GLU A 98 0.23 3.70 -1.59
N ARG A 99 -0.55 3.94 -2.65
CA ARG A 99 -1.69 4.88 -2.59
C ARG A 99 -2.76 4.42 -1.61
N GLN A 100 -3.06 3.13 -1.62
CA GLN A 100 -4.05 2.50 -0.76
C GLN A 100 -3.70 2.66 0.72
N ALA A 101 -2.40 2.66 1.05
CA ALA A 101 -1.96 2.81 2.43
C ALA A 101 -2.29 4.20 3.01
N PHE A 102 -2.29 5.27 2.20
CA PHE A 102 -2.69 6.61 2.67
C PHE A 102 -4.13 6.64 3.17
N ASP A 103 -5.05 6.06 2.40
CA ASP A 103 -6.48 6.03 2.75
C ASP A 103 -6.73 5.24 4.04
N TYR A 104 -6.04 4.10 4.18
CA TYR A 104 -6.15 3.28 5.38
C TYR A 104 -5.47 3.88 6.61
N LEU A 105 -4.35 4.59 6.46
CA LEU A 105 -3.76 5.34 7.57
C LEU A 105 -4.69 6.47 8.01
N ALA A 106 -5.24 7.24 7.07
CA ALA A 106 -6.16 8.31 7.40
C ALA A 106 -7.40 7.78 8.15
N PHE A 107 -8.01 6.71 7.66
CA PHE A 107 -9.14 6.07 8.33
C PHE A 107 -8.75 5.43 9.67
N GLY A 108 -7.55 4.84 9.75
CA GLY A 108 -7.04 4.19 10.93
C GLY A 108 -6.78 5.18 12.07
N TYR A 109 -6.16 6.32 11.78
CA TYR A 109 -5.99 7.40 12.74
C TYR A 109 -7.31 8.10 13.09
N GLU A 110 -8.27 8.20 12.17
CA GLU A 110 -9.58 8.76 12.50
C GLU A 110 -10.34 7.91 13.53
N ARG A 111 -10.22 6.58 13.47
CA ARG A 111 -11.03 5.64 14.25
C ARG A 111 -10.26 4.81 15.29
N GLY A 112 -8.95 4.94 15.36
CA GLY A 112 -8.11 4.14 16.25
C GLY A 112 -8.04 2.65 15.84
N LEU A 113 -7.83 2.39 14.54
CA LEU A 113 -7.81 1.02 13.99
C LEU A 113 -6.39 0.54 13.73
N TRP A 114 -6.22 -0.78 13.62
CA TRP A 114 -4.96 -1.42 13.24
C TRP A 114 -3.77 -0.95 14.09
N GLY A 115 -4.01 -0.83 15.40
CA GLY A 115 -3.00 -0.42 16.38
C GLY A 115 -2.57 1.05 16.29
N LEU A 116 -3.24 1.85 15.46
CA LEU A 116 -3.05 3.29 15.41
C LEU A 116 -3.92 3.96 16.48
N PRO A 117 -3.43 5.03 17.14
CA PRO A 117 -4.24 5.83 18.05
C PRO A 117 -5.28 6.66 17.28
N VAL A 118 -6.32 7.13 17.98
CA VAL A 118 -7.18 8.18 17.44
C VAL A 118 -6.38 9.48 17.39
N ASP A 119 -6.14 10.01 16.19
CA ASP A 119 -5.42 11.24 15.94
C ASP A 119 -5.96 11.91 14.67
N ARG A 120 -6.74 12.97 14.87
CA ARG A 120 -7.39 13.68 13.76
C ARG A 120 -6.39 14.46 12.90
N GLU A 121 -5.30 14.96 13.48
CA GLU A 121 -4.30 15.71 12.73
C GLU A 121 -3.48 14.78 11.85
N ALA A 122 -3.08 13.63 12.38
CA ALA A 122 -2.46 12.57 11.59
C ALA A 122 -3.39 12.09 10.47
N ALA A 123 -4.69 11.92 10.74
CA ALA A 123 -5.66 11.52 9.72
C ALA A 123 -5.77 12.54 8.56
N ILE A 124 -5.80 13.84 8.88
CA ILE A 124 -5.78 14.92 7.88
C ILE A 124 -4.47 14.91 7.08
N ALA A 125 -3.33 14.78 7.77
CA ALA A 125 -2.02 14.79 7.13
C ALA A 125 -1.84 13.63 6.14
N TRP A 126 -2.26 12.42 6.52
CA TRP A 126 -2.19 11.26 5.61
C TRP A 126 -3.19 11.35 4.45
N SER A 127 -4.39 11.90 4.68
CA SER A 127 -5.35 12.17 3.60
C SER A 127 -4.80 13.19 2.60
N LEU A 128 -4.10 14.22 3.07
CA LEU A 128 -3.49 15.25 2.22
C LEU A 128 -2.30 14.69 1.42
N LYS A 129 -1.49 13.81 2.02
CA LYS A 129 -0.41 13.11 1.30
C LYS A 129 -0.96 12.24 0.17
N GLY A 130 -2.02 11.47 0.42
CA GLY A 130 -2.70 10.69 -0.61
C GLY A 130 -3.21 11.57 -1.74
N LEU A 131 -3.79 12.72 -1.40
CA LEU A 131 -4.27 13.70 -2.38
C LEU A 131 -3.22 14.25 -3.32
N HIS A 132 -2.03 14.60 -2.84
CA HIS A 132 -0.96 15.06 -3.72
C HIS A 132 -0.48 13.97 -4.70
N LEU A 133 -0.70 12.70 -4.37
CA LEU A 133 -0.28 11.54 -5.14
C LEU A 133 -1.42 10.91 -5.96
N MET A 134 -2.66 11.40 -5.82
CA MET A 134 -3.87 10.83 -6.42
C MET A 134 -4.68 11.93 -7.14
N ASP A 135 -5.43 11.56 -8.18
CA ASP A 135 -6.41 12.46 -8.81
C ASP A 135 -7.44 12.97 -7.77
N GLU A 136 -7.95 14.20 -7.95
CA GLU A 136 -8.79 14.98 -7.03
C GLU A 136 -10.03 14.20 -6.51
N ARG A 137 -10.43 13.16 -7.25
CA ARG A 137 -11.47 12.19 -6.88
C ARG A 137 -11.22 11.47 -5.54
N SER A 138 -9.98 11.40 -5.06
CA SER A 138 -9.62 10.72 -3.80
C SER A 138 -9.71 11.63 -2.57
N ALA A 139 -10.12 12.89 -2.74
CA ALA A 139 -10.12 13.91 -1.70
C ALA A 139 -11.26 13.81 -0.67
N SER A 140 -12.17 12.84 -0.81
CA SER A 140 -13.43 12.81 -0.05
C SER A 140 -13.19 12.80 1.47
N ARG A 141 -12.23 12.01 1.94
CA ARG A 141 -11.88 11.95 3.37
C ARG A 141 -11.23 13.23 3.88
N TYR A 142 -10.32 13.82 3.11
CA TYR A 142 -9.71 15.11 3.48
C TYR A 142 -10.78 16.21 3.64
N TYR A 143 -11.69 16.33 2.67
CA TYR A 143 -12.78 17.31 2.74
C TYR A 143 -13.73 17.03 3.91
N ALA A 144 -14.06 15.77 4.18
CA ALA A 144 -14.87 15.40 5.34
C ALA A 144 -14.18 15.74 6.67
N LEU A 145 -12.88 15.46 6.79
CA LEU A 145 -12.11 15.74 7.99
C LEU A 145 -11.90 17.24 8.21
N THR A 146 -11.74 18.03 7.15
CA THR A 146 -11.47 19.48 7.26
C THR A 146 -12.73 20.34 7.26
N GLY A 147 -13.86 19.82 6.76
CA GLY A 147 -15.08 20.59 6.53
C GLY A 147 -15.04 21.49 5.29
N LEU A 148 -13.98 21.41 4.49
CA LEU A 148 -13.84 22.18 3.25
C LEU A 148 -14.75 21.61 2.15
N LYS A 149 -15.22 22.48 1.25
CA LYS A 149 -16.00 22.03 0.09
C LYS A 149 -15.09 21.33 -0.92
N ARG A 150 -15.61 20.31 -1.61
CA ARG A 150 -14.91 19.66 -2.72
C ARG A 150 -14.54 20.72 -3.78
N GLY A 151 -13.30 20.70 -4.27
CA GLY A 151 -12.76 21.71 -5.19
C GLY A 151 -12.19 22.96 -4.52
N SER A 152 -12.17 23.02 -3.19
CA SER A 152 -11.44 24.09 -2.49
C SER A 152 -9.94 23.94 -2.72
N LEU A 153 -9.22 25.06 -2.85
CA LEU A 153 -7.78 25.07 -3.05
C LEU A 153 -7.07 24.29 -1.92
N LEU A 154 -6.21 23.34 -2.31
CA LEU A 154 -5.46 22.54 -1.35
C LEU A 154 -4.30 23.36 -0.75
N PRO A 155 -3.98 23.19 0.54
CA PRO A 155 -2.82 23.84 1.15
C PRO A 155 -1.54 23.47 0.40
N GLY A 156 -0.79 24.47 -0.07
CA GLY A 156 0.45 24.27 -0.82
C GLY A 156 0.26 24.01 -2.32
N ALA A 157 -0.98 23.92 -2.82
CA ALA A 157 -1.26 23.91 -4.25
C ALA A 157 -1.12 25.32 -4.84
N HIS A 158 0.13 25.75 -5.07
CA HIS A 158 0.38 26.79 -6.07
C HIS A 158 0.17 26.14 -7.43
N PHE A 159 -1.05 26.20 -7.97
CA PHE A 159 -1.25 25.97 -9.38
C PHE A 159 -0.48 27.07 -10.11
N GLY A 160 0.74 26.76 -10.55
CA GLY A 160 1.45 27.58 -11.51
C GLY A 160 0.52 27.76 -12.69
N SER A 161 -0.03 28.96 -12.83
CA SER A 161 -0.80 29.36 -13.99
C SER A 161 0.15 29.23 -15.18
N ARG A 162 0.02 28.14 -15.93
CA ARG A 162 0.45 28.15 -17.33
C ARG A 162 -0.48 29.12 -18.04
N GLN A 163 0.00 30.36 -18.19
CA GLN A 163 -0.43 31.25 -19.27
C GLN A 163 -0.04 30.64 -20.61
#